data_AF-A0A8X7PKJ7-F1
#
_entry.id   AF-A0A8X7PKJ7-F1
#
_cell.length_a   1.000
_cell.length_b   1.000
_cell.length_c   1.000
_cell.angle_alpha   90.00
_cell.angle_beta   90.00
_cell.angle_gamma   90.00
#
_symmetry.space_group_name_H-M   'P 1'
#
loop_
_entity.id
_entity.type
_entity.pdbx_description
1 polymer ?
#
loop_
_entity_poly.entity_id
_entity_poly.type
_entity_poly.pdbx_seq_one_letter_code
_entity_poly.pdbx_strand_id
1 'polypeptide(L)'
;MASKLKPFTNLRRYKPSPLNQNRSLSSNPTSQSNYRKQTSLANLLQRHGFPPSSLRHFLSRNTFLSNSDLSETEASLSILLSLKLPQKQLVSLINDCPNVLRPNFLRKWKLPLSGTISSSAIKTVLEHSSRFGINPDKFHECTNVLKGLGFCDSTVSKVLEAFPNVLALNEVEIHRKVEFLIGIDVPNVERFFHVFPEILGISIDSKLKPLLDEFIRIGFSKEEIKKEIFREPRVLGLELGELSRCLELIKSLKCREVIKDEILKEGLFRAGFEVKVRVDCLCRHGLIRREAFKVVWKEPRVVLYEVDEVEKKVEFE
;
A
#
# COMPACT_ATOMS: atom_id res chain seq x y z
N MET A 1 -28.81 -26.59 -61.35
CA MET A 1 -29.15 -25.16 -61.49
C MET A 1 -27.83 -24.40 -61.52
N ALA A 2 -27.25 -24.23 -62.71
CA ALA A 2 -27.51 -23.08 -63.59
C ALA A 2 -27.04 -21.81 -62.86
N SER A 3 -25.86 -21.26 -63.18
CA SER A 3 -25.55 -20.45 -64.38
C SER A 3 -25.33 -19.02 -63.91
N LYS A 4 -24.40 -18.17 -64.38
CA LYS A 4 -23.42 -18.12 -65.48
C LYS A 4 -22.57 -16.87 -65.15
N LEU A 5 -21.23 -16.92 -65.16
CA LEU A 5 -20.38 -16.56 -66.32
C LEU A 5 -20.65 -15.14 -66.85
N LYS A 6 -19.76 -14.16 -66.57
CA LYS A 6 -18.64 -13.67 -67.44
C LYS A 6 -19.07 -12.39 -68.22
N PRO A 7 -18.20 -11.63 -68.95
CA PRO A 7 -16.72 -11.61 -69.03
C PRO A 7 -16.04 -10.21 -69.19
N PHE A 8 -14.72 -10.20 -68.99
CA PHE A 8 -13.60 -9.64 -69.78
C PHE A 8 -13.60 -8.23 -70.44
N THR A 9 -12.42 -7.60 -70.24
CA THR A 9 -11.54 -6.87 -71.18
C THR A 9 -11.83 -5.42 -71.56
N ASN A 10 -10.87 -4.54 -71.25
CA ASN A 10 -9.92 -4.13 -72.28
C ASN A 10 -8.57 -3.65 -71.73
N LEU A 11 -7.51 -4.20 -72.33
CA LEU A 11 -6.12 -3.77 -72.25
C LEU A 11 -5.92 -2.48 -73.06
N ARG A 12 -5.08 -1.55 -72.58
CA ARG A 12 -3.80 -1.20 -73.26
C ARG A 12 -3.00 -0.10 -72.53
N ARG A 13 -1.75 -0.50 -72.23
CA ARG A 13 -0.47 0.22 -72.39
C ARG A 13 -0.29 1.56 -71.65
N TYR A 14 0.71 1.63 -70.76
CA TYR A 14 1.98 2.32 -71.05
C TYR A 14 3.10 1.90 -70.07
N LYS A 15 4.34 1.97 -70.55
CA LYS A 15 5.60 1.35 -70.08
C LYS A 15 6.13 1.84 -68.72
N PRO A 16 7.03 1.07 -68.06
CA PRO A 16 7.75 1.49 -66.86
C PRO A 16 8.97 2.35 -67.21
N SER A 17 9.19 3.43 -66.47
CA SER A 17 10.44 4.20 -66.49
C SER A 17 10.94 4.42 -65.05
N PRO A 18 12.26 4.25 -64.79
CA PRO A 18 12.84 4.30 -63.46
C PRO A 18 13.23 5.75 -63.10
N LEU A 19 12.71 6.25 -61.98
CA LEU A 19 13.22 7.46 -61.32
C LEU A 19 13.42 7.06 -59.86
N ASN A 20 14.59 6.53 -59.56
CA ASN A 20 15.77 7.29 -59.14
C ASN A 20 15.54 7.96 -57.78
N GLN A 21 16.43 7.56 -56.89
CA GLN A 21 16.58 7.95 -55.50
C GLN A 21 16.35 9.46 -55.31
N ASN A 22 15.47 9.78 -54.37
CA ASN A 22 15.71 10.80 -53.34
C ASN A 22 14.55 10.76 -52.34
N ARG A 23 14.58 9.78 -51.42
CA ARG A 23 13.93 9.95 -50.12
C ARG A 23 14.74 11.01 -49.38
N SER A 24 14.42 12.27 -49.62
CA SER A 24 14.71 13.33 -48.66
C SER A 24 14.07 12.90 -47.34
N LEU A 25 14.92 12.57 -46.36
CA LEU A 25 14.56 12.49 -44.95
C LEU A 25 14.00 13.85 -44.54
N SER A 26 12.70 14.04 -44.73
CA SER A 26 11.96 15.10 -44.06
C SER A 26 11.93 14.75 -42.57
N SER A 27 12.99 15.12 -41.85
CA SER A 27 12.98 15.14 -40.40
C SER A 27 11.93 16.15 -39.96
N ASN A 28 10.77 15.67 -39.53
CA ASN A 28 9.74 16.51 -38.94
C ASN A 28 10.34 17.32 -37.78
N PRO A 29 10.32 18.67 -37.81
CA PRO A 29 10.92 19.52 -36.76
C PRO A 29 10.38 19.22 -35.35
N THR A 30 9.13 18.73 -35.29
CA THR A 30 8.44 18.30 -34.07
C THR A 30 9.03 17.04 -33.43
N SER A 31 9.64 16.13 -34.20
CA SER A 31 10.29 14.93 -33.66
C SER A 31 11.65 15.22 -33.02
N GLN A 32 12.42 16.16 -33.57
CA GLN A 32 13.71 16.58 -33.01
C GLN A 32 13.56 17.41 -31.73
N SER A 33 12.55 18.27 -31.64
CA SER A 33 12.29 19.07 -30.44
C SER A 33 11.86 18.19 -29.26
N ASN A 34 11.02 17.19 -29.51
CA ASN A 34 10.58 16.23 -28.49
C ASN A 34 11.71 15.32 -28.00
N TYR A 35 12.59 14.85 -28.90
CA TYR A 35 13.76 14.05 -28.51
C TYR A 35 14.77 14.84 -27.66
N ARG A 36 15.04 16.11 -28.00
CA ARG A 36 15.89 16.99 -27.19
C ARG A 36 15.30 17.26 -25.81
N LYS A 37 13.99 17.55 -25.73
CA LYS A 37 13.28 17.73 -24.45
C LYS A 37 13.34 16.47 -23.57
N GLN A 38 13.11 15.29 -24.15
CA GLN A 38 13.21 14.01 -23.44
C GLN A 38 14.63 13.74 -22.91
N THR A 39 15.66 14.12 -23.66
CA THR A 39 17.05 13.99 -23.23
C THR A 39 17.37 14.90 -22.04
N SER A 40 16.93 16.16 -22.09
CA SER A 40 17.11 17.11 -20.97
C SER A 40 16.35 16.67 -19.71
N LEU A 41 15.13 16.17 -19.87
CA LEU A 41 14.32 15.64 -18.77
C LEU A 41 14.92 14.37 -18.16
N ALA A 42 15.46 13.47 -18.98
CA ALA A 42 16.18 12.28 -18.51
C ALA A 42 17.43 12.69 -17.72
N ASN A 43 18.20 13.67 -18.21
CA ASN A 43 19.37 14.18 -17.49
C ASN A 43 18.98 14.84 -16.15
N LEU A 44 17.86 15.58 -16.10
CA LEU A 44 17.34 16.17 -14.87
C LEU A 44 16.98 15.09 -13.85
N LEU A 45 16.19 14.09 -14.24
CA LEU A 45 15.84 12.98 -13.36
C LEU A 45 17.08 12.18 -12.93
N GLN A 46 18.05 11.97 -13.83
CA GLN A 46 19.30 11.31 -13.48
C GLN A 46 20.10 12.08 -12.42
N ARG A 47 20.15 13.42 -12.49
CA ARG A 47 20.75 14.27 -11.44
C ARG A 47 20.06 14.10 -10.09
N HIS A 48 18.78 13.78 -10.09
CA HIS A 48 18.00 13.47 -8.91
C HIS A 48 17.98 11.97 -8.58
N GLY A 49 19.01 11.20 -8.95
CA GLY A 49 19.24 9.84 -8.47
C GLY A 49 18.43 8.73 -9.17
N PHE A 50 17.80 9.01 -10.31
CA PHE A 50 17.06 8.00 -11.07
C PHE A 50 18.00 7.11 -11.91
N PRO A 51 17.77 5.79 -11.96
CA PRO A 51 18.59 4.87 -12.74
C PRO A 51 18.39 5.10 -14.26
N PRO A 52 19.47 5.27 -15.05
CA PRO A 52 19.39 5.52 -16.49
C PRO A 52 18.64 4.46 -17.29
N SER A 53 18.70 3.21 -16.83
CA SER A 53 18.03 2.05 -17.44
C SER A 53 16.50 2.17 -17.41
N SER A 54 15.92 2.74 -16.35
CA SER A 54 14.47 2.85 -16.18
C SER A 54 13.88 4.13 -16.79
N LEU A 55 14.70 5.16 -17.00
CA LEU A 55 14.26 6.49 -17.44
C LEU A 55 13.61 6.49 -18.82
N ARG A 56 14.16 5.74 -19.79
CA ARG A 56 13.58 5.69 -21.15
C ARG A 56 12.19 5.07 -21.15
N HIS A 57 12.01 3.95 -20.44
CA HIS A 57 10.71 3.31 -20.28
C HIS A 57 9.74 4.21 -19.52
N PHE A 58 10.20 4.82 -18.42
CA PHE A 58 9.40 5.75 -17.61
C PHE A 58 8.88 6.94 -18.44
N LEU A 59 9.75 7.60 -19.21
CA LEU A 59 9.36 8.76 -20.02
C LEU A 59 8.41 8.38 -21.17
N SER A 60 8.56 7.19 -21.76
CA SER A 60 7.62 6.72 -22.79
C SER A 60 6.21 6.48 -22.26
N ARG A 61 6.07 6.07 -20.99
CA ARG A 61 4.78 5.80 -20.35
C ARG A 61 4.12 7.08 -19.82
N ASN A 62 4.91 8.10 -19.50
CA ASN A 62 4.47 9.33 -18.87
C ASN A 62 4.50 10.51 -19.85
N THR A 63 3.62 10.46 -20.85
CA THR A 63 3.53 11.49 -21.91
C THR A 63 3.20 12.88 -21.37
N PHE A 64 2.55 12.99 -20.21
CA PHE A 64 2.28 14.27 -19.56
C PHE A 64 3.56 15.03 -19.22
N LEU A 65 4.68 14.34 -18.95
CA LEU A 65 5.98 14.96 -18.69
C LEU A 65 6.66 15.48 -19.96
N SER A 66 6.35 14.86 -21.11
CA SER A 66 6.84 15.34 -22.41
C SER A 66 6.12 16.62 -22.86
N ASN A 67 4.90 16.83 -22.35
CA ASN A 67 4.06 17.98 -22.66
C ASN A 67 4.23 19.15 -21.67
N SER A 68 4.77 18.90 -20.47
CA SER A 68 5.06 19.94 -19.47
C SER A 68 6.38 20.65 -19.73
N ASP A 69 6.48 21.90 -19.29
CA ASP A 69 7.73 22.65 -19.38
C ASP A 69 8.79 22.11 -18.42
N LEU A 70 10.05 22.15 -18.86
CA LEU A 70 11.19 21.64 -18.09
C LEU A 70 11.35 22.40 -16.76
N SER A 71 11.13 23.72 -16.77
CA SER A 71 11.17 24.57 -15.58
C SER A 71 10.06 24.23 -14.58
N GLU A 72 8.86 23.86 -15.05
CA GLU A 72 7.79 23.45 -14.16
C GLU A 72 8.06 22.09 -13.50
N THR A 73 8.67 21.17 -14.24
CA THR A 73 9.06 19.86 -13.70
C THR A 73 10.22 20.00 -12.70
N GLU A 74 11.18 20.89 -12.98
CA GLU A 74 12.24 21.25 -12.04
C GLU A 74 11.70 21.89 -10.77
N ALA A 75 10.70 22.77 -10.87
CA ALA A 75 10.01 23.33 -9.72
C ALA A 75 9.28 22.24 -8.90
N SER A 76 8.60 21.29 -9.55
CA SER A 76 7.98 20.13 -8.89
C SER A 76 9.01 19.29 -8.12
N LEU A 77 10.14 18.97 -8.75
CA LEU A 77 11.22 18.21 -8.10
C LEU A 77 11.83 18.99 -6.93
N SER A 78 12.01 20.31 -7.07
CA SER A 78 12.48 21.18 -6.00
C SER A 78 11.52 21.21 -4.80
N ILE A 79 10.20 21.19 -5.04
CA ILE A 79 9.20 21.07 -3.98
C ILE A 79 9.36 19.73 -3.27
N LEU A 80 9.44 18.61 -3.99
CA LEU A 80 9.60 17.29 -3.39
C LEU A 80 10.88 17.17 -2.54
N LEU A 81 11.98 17.78 -2.99
CA LEU A 81 13.22 17.85 -2.22
C LEU A 81 13.07 18.70 -0.95
N SER A 82 12.29 19.79 -1.02
CA SER A 82 12.01 20.62 0.17
C SER A 82 11.21 19.90 1.25
N LEU A 83 10.48 18.83 0.89
CA LEU A 83 9.75 17.97 1.84
C LEU A 83 10.66 17.00 2.61
N LYS A 84 11.99 17.07 2.43
CA LYS A 84 13.00 16.27 3.15
C LYS A 84 12.80 14.74 3.02
N LEU A 85 12.24 14.28 1.91
CA LEU A 85 12.09 12.85 1.65
C LEU A 85 13.47 12.20 1.39
N PRO A 86 13.76 11.03 1.98
CA PRO A 86 14.92 10.23 1.62
C PRO A 86 14.94 9.93 0.12
N GLN A 87 16.12 10.00 -0.50
CA GLN A 87 16.29 9.82 -1.95
C GLN A 87 15.66 8.52 -2.48
N LYS A 88 15.77 7.42 -1.73
CA LYS A 88 15.16 6.13 -2.08
C LYS A 88 13.62 6.21 -2.12
N GLN A 89 13.02 6.90 -1.14
CA GLN A 89 11.57 7.10 -1.08
C GLN A 89 11.09 8.00 -2.22
N LEU A 90 11.82 9.08 -2.53
CA LEU A 90 11.52 9.97 -3.65
C LEU A 90 11.52 9.23 -5.01
N VAL A 91 12.53 8.40 -5.25
CA VAL A 91 12.60 7.59 -6.48
C VAL A 91 11.45 6.60 -6.56
N SER A 92 11.11 5.92 -5.46
CA SER A 92 9.96 5.02 -5.43
C SER A 92 8.63 5.76 -5.68
N LEU A 93 8.39 6.89 -5.00
CA LEU A 93 7.20 7.72 -5.16
C LEU A 93 6.93 8.09 -6.62
N ILE A 94 7.96 8.54 -7.32
CA ILE A 94 7.84 8.98 -8.71
C ILE A 94 7.62 7.80 -9.65
N ASN A 95 8.27 6.65 -9.40
CA ASN A 95 8.07 5.44 -10.19
C ASN A 95 6.65 4.85 -9.98
N ASP A 96 6.19 4.80 -8.73
CA ASP A 96 4.91 4.21 -8.33
C ASP A 96 3.73 5.13 -8.67
N CYS A 97 3.92 6.45 -8.58
CA CYS A 97 2.92 7.48 -8.85
C CYS A 97 3.51 8.68 -9.62
N PRO A 98 3.72 8.57 -10.94
CA PRO A 98 4.30 9.65 -11.75
C PRO A 98 3.48 10.95 -11.71
N ASN A 99 2.15 10.83 -11.57
CA ASN A 99 1.22 11.96 -11.53
C ASN A 99 1.50 12.95 -10.39
N VAL A 100 2.23 12.54 -9.36
CA VAL A 100 2.68 13.43 -8.28
C VAL A 100 3.54 14.58 -8.83
N LEU A 101 4.27 14.39 -9.94
CA LEU A 101 5.11 15.44 -10.53
C LEU A 101 4.32 16.59 -11.20
N ARG A 102 2.98 16.51 -11.25
CA ARG A 102 2.16 17.58 -11.83
C ARG A 102 2.35 18.89 -11.05
N PRO A 103 2.79 19.99 -11.70
CA PRO A 103 3.12 21.24 -11.02
C PRO A 103 1.96 21.80 -10.18
N ASN A 104 0.74 21.76 -10.74
CA ASN A 104 -0.46 22.24 -10.06
C ASN A 104 -0.82 21.42 -8.82
N PHE A 105 -0.47 20.13 -8.80
CA PHE A 105 -0.70 19.26 -7.65
C PHE A 105 0.30 19.60 -6.53
N LEU A 106 1.60 19.58 -6.82
CA LEU A 106 2.63 19.82 -5.78
C LEU A 106 2.60 21.23 -5.21
N ARG A 107 2.28 22.25 -6.01
CA ARG A 107 2.12 23.62 -5.51
C ARG A 107 1.05 23.70 -4.41
N LYS A 108 -0.06 22.96 -4.56
CA LYS A 108 -1.13 22.88 -3.55
C LYS A 108 -0.70 22.10 -2.31
N TRP A 109 0.13 21.08 -2.47
CA TRP A 109 0.57 20.18 -1.39
C TRP A 109 1.84 20.63 -0.65
N LYS A 110 2.56 21.64 -1.15
CA LYS A 110 3.79 22.16 -0.53
C LYS A 110 3.58 22.65 0.91
N LEU A 111 2.58 23.51 1.13
CA LEU A 111 2.31 24.11 2.44
C LEU A 111 1.75 23.08 3.45
N PRO A 112 0.74 22.25 3.11
CA PRO A 112 0.21 21.23 4.00
C PRO A 112 1.27 20.24 4.53
N LEU A 113 2.21 19.85 3.66
CA LEU A 113 3.20 18.81 3.97
C LEU A 113 4.51 19.38 4.53
N SER A 114 4.63 20.70 4.67
CA SER A 114 5.81 21.34 5.27
C SER A 114 5.90 21.15 6.80
N GLY A 115 4.94 20.44 7.40
CA GLY A 115 4.78 20.28 8.85
C GLY A 115 5.33 18.98 9.45
N THR A 116 4.81 18.62 10.62
CA THR A 116 5.38 17.66 11.59
C THR A 116 5.23 16.17 11.26
N ILE A 117 4.75 15.80 10.07
CA ILE A 117 4.52 14.39 9.74
C ILE A 117 5.78 13.70 9.21
N SER A 118 5.88 12.38 9.42
CA SER A 118 7.03 11.59 8.98
C SER A 118 7.21 11.60 7.45
N SER A 119 8.45 11.39 6.98
CA SER A 119 8.74 11.27 5.53
C SER A 119 7.96 10.13 4.86
N SER A 120 7.78 9.01 5.56
CA SER A 120 6.95 7.90 5.10
C SER A 120 5.48 8.32 4.95
N ALA A 121 4.92 9.04 5.92
CA ALA A 121 3.55 9.55 5.83
C ALA A 121 3.39 10.54 4.67
N ILE A 122 4.35 11.44 4.46
CA ILE A 122 4.36 12.38 3.31
C ILE A 122 4.30 11.60 1.99
N LYS A 123 5.15 10.56 1.83
CA LYS A 123 5.14 9.70 0.65
C LYS A 123 3.75 9.10 0.44
N THR A 124 3.20 8.41 1.43
CA THR A 124 1.90 7.73 1.33
C THR A 124 0.76 8.70 1.02
N VAL A 125 0.73 9.86 1.67
CA VAL A 125 -0.29 10.90 1.43
C VAL A 125 -0.19 11.43 0.00
N LEU A 126 1.00 11.71 -0.52
CA LEU A 126 1.16 12.17 -1.91
C LEU A 126 0.69 11.12 -2.92
N GLU A 127 1.05 9.85 -2.73
CA GLU A 127 0.60 8.74 -3.58
C GLU A 127 -0.92 8.60 -3.56
N HIS A 128 -1.49 8.56 -2.36
CA HIS A 128 -2.92 8.37 -2.18
C HIS A 128 -3.71 9.55 -2.75
N SER A 129 -3.33 10.78 -2.40
CA SER A 129 -3.97 11.99 -2.89
C SER A 129 -3.85 12.14 -4.41
N SER A 130 -2.71 11.76 -5.00
CA SER A 130 -2.56 11.79 -6.46
C SER A 130 -3.40 10.73 -7.16
N ARG A 131 -3.68 9.58 -6.53
CA ARG A 131 -4.48 8.49 -7.11
C ARG A 131 -5.98 8.76 -7.03
N PHE A 132 -6.44 9.28 -5.90
CA PHE A 132 -7.87 9.48 -5.62
C PHE A 132 -8.34 10.94 -5.76
N GLY A 133 -7.43 11.86 -6.07
CA GLY A 133 -7.78 13.28 -6.27
C GLY A 133 -8.15 13.99 -4.96
N ILE A 134 -7.55 13.59 -3.84
CA ILE A 134 -7.81 14.21 -2.53
C ILE A 134 -7.27 15.63 -2.53
N ASN A 135 -8.07 16.56 -2.00
CA ASN A 135 -7.67 17.95 -1.84
C ASN A 135 -6.91 18.16 -0.52
N PRO A 136 -5.96 19.10 -0.47
CA PRO A 136 -5.27 19.47 0.76
C PRO A 136 -6.19 19.84 1.94
N ASP A 137 -7.36 20.40 1.67
CA ASP A 137 -8.32 20.78 2.71
C ASP A 137 -8.79 19.57 3.51
N LYS A 138 -8.99 18.42 2.85
CA LYS A 138 -9.34 17.15 3.51
C LYS A 138 -8.22 16.62 4.39
N PHE A 139 -6.96 16.83 3.98
CA PHE A 139 -5.81 16.54 4.83
C PHE A 139 -5.79 17.41 6.08
N HIS A 140 -6.01 18.73 5.94
CA HIS A 140 -6.08 19.62 7.10
C HIS A 140 -7.23 19.28 8.04
N GLU A 141 -8.44 19.07 7.51
CA GLU A 141 -9.62 18.64 8.27
C GLU A 141 -9.32 17.36 9.06
N CYS A 142 -8.84 16.30 8.38
CA CYS A 142 -8.50 15.03 9.00
C CYS A 142 -7.43 15.17 10.09
N THR A 143 -6.32 15.87 9.81
CA THR A 143 -5.26 16.07 10.81
C THR A 143 -5.72 16.88 12.02
N ASN A 144 -6.62 17.85 11.83
CA ASN A 144 -7.21 18.62 12.93
C ASN A 144 -8.12 17.75 13.79
N VAL A 145 -8.94 16.88 13.19
CA VAL A 145 -9.76 15.91 13.94
C VAL A 145 -8.88 14.98 14.77
N LEU A 146 -7.85 14.38 14.17
CA LEU A 146 -6.95 13.47 14.90
C LEU A 146 -6.22 14.18 16.04
N LYS A 147 -5.78 15.43 15.84
CA LYS A 147 -5.17 16.23 16.90
C LYS A 147 -6.17 16.66 17.97
N GLY A 148 -7.42 16.96 17.58
CA GLY A 148 -8.52 17.27 18.50
C GLY A 148 -8.88 16.10 19.41
N LEU A 149 -8.66 14.87 18.95
CA LEU A 149 -8.76 13.64 19.74
C LEU A 149 -7.56 13.42 20.69
N GLY A 150 -6.57 14.33 20.66
CA GLY A 150 -5.38 14.28 21.51
C GLY A 150 -4.21 13.47 20.93
N PHE A 151 -4.24 13.08 19.65
CA PHE A 151 -3.15 12.29 19.08
C PHE A 151 -1.93 13.17 18.81
N CYS A 152 -0.75 12.71 19.24
CA CYS A 152 0.50 13.38 18.92
C CYS A 152 0.87 13.21 17.44
N ASP A 153 1.80 14.05 16.96
CA ASP A 153 2.24 14.05 15.55
C ASP A 153 2.79 12.70 15.09
N SER A 154 3.38 11.91 16.00
CA SER A 154 3.88 10.56 15.68
C SER A 154 2.74 9.59 15.38
N THR A 155 1.65 9.64 16.16
CA THR A 155 0.45 8.82 15.95
C THR A 155 -0.30 9.26 14.69
N VAL A 156 -0.45 10.57 14.47
CA VAL A 156 -1.04 11.10 13.22
C VAL A 156 -0.23 10.63 12.01
N SER A 157 1.11 10.72 12.06
CA SER A 157 1.97 10.20 11.00
C SER A 157 1.75 8.71 10.76
N LYS A 158 1.66 7.92 11.83
CA LYS A 158 1.47 6.48 11.75
C LYS A 158 0.12 6.10 11.12
N VAL A 159 -0.94 6.84 11.46
CA VAL A 159 -2.27 6.66 10.88
C VAL A 159 -2.27 6.97 9.39
N LEU A 160 -1.68 8.11 8.99
CA LEU A 160 -1.57 8.50 7.57
C LEU A 160 -0.70 7.54 6.76
N GLU A 161 0.34 6.97 7.37
CA GLU A 161 1.25 6.01 6.73
C GLU A 161 0.59 4.65 6.52
N ALA A 162 -0.06 4.09 7.56
CA ALA A 162 -0.61 2.74 7.52
C ALA A 162 -2.03 2.69 6.91
N PHE A 163 -2.83 3.75 7.07
CA PHE A 163 -4.20 3.82 6.58
C PHE A 163 -4.50 5.18 5.93
N PRO A 164 -3.94 5.48 4.74
CA PRO A 164 -4.13 6.77 4.06
C PRO A 164 -5.58 7.06 3.67
N ASN A 165 -6.42 6.01 3.59
CA ASN A 165 -7.87 6.15 3.37
C ASN A 165 -8.57 6.95 4.48
N VAL A 166 -7.92 7.19 5.63
CA VAL A 166 -8.42 8.10 6.68
C VAL A 166 -8.78 9.48 6.12
N LEU A 167 -8.10 9.93 5.06
CA LEU A 167 -8.35 11.22 4.40
C LEU A 167 -9.72 11.30 3.70
N ALA A 168 -10.33 10.16 3.41
CA ALA A 168 -11.65 10.06 2.80
C ALA A 168 -12.77 9.86 3.84
N LEU A 169 -12.42 9.55 5.09
CA LEU A 169 -13.40 9.42 6.17
C LEU A 169 -13.88 10.79 6.65
N ASN A 170 -15.12 10.85 7.11
CA ASN A 170 -15.60 12.04 7.80
C ASN A 170 -15.29 11.99 9.30
N GLU A 171 -15.37 13.15 9.96
CA GLU A 171 -15.13 13.29 11.40
C GLU A 171 -16.01 12.35 12.23
N VAL A 172 -17.30 12.22 11.88
CA VAL A 172 -18.27 11.37 12.60
C VAL A 172 -17.83 9.91 12.61
N GLU A 173 -17.30 9.39 11.51
CA GLU A 173 -16.81 8.02 11.41
C GLU A 173 -15.59 7.75 12.31
N ILE A 174 -14.67 8.73 12.39
CA ILE A 174 -13.50 8.64 13.26
C ILE A 174 -13.95 8.66 14.73
N HIS A 175 -14.81 9.60 15.11
CA HIS A 175 -15.36 9.69 16.46
C HIS A 175 -16.12 8.43 16.85
N ARG A 176 -16.95 7.88 15.96
CA ARG A 176 -17.68 6.63 16.19
C ARG A 176 -16.73 5.46 16.47
N LYS A 177 -15.53 5.44 15.85
CA LYS A 177 -14.52 4.43 16.14
C LYS A 177 -13.91 4.61 17.52
N VAL A 178 -13.58 5.85 17.89
CA VAL A 178 -13.05 6.20 19.20
C VAL A 178 -14.05 5.83 20.31
N GLU A 179 -15.30 6.22 20.15
CA GLU A 179 -16.40 5.89 21.09
C GLU A 179 -16.57 4.37 21.24
N PHE A 180 -16.50 3.62 20.15
CA PHE A 180 -16.53 2.16 20.21
C PHE A 180 -15.37 1.58 21.04
N LEU A 181 -14.14 2.07 20.83
CA LEU A 181 -12.97 1.61 21.60
C LEU A 181 -13.07 1.97 23.09
N ILE A 182 -13.62 3.15 23.40
CA ILE A 182 -13.93 3.55 24.78
C ILE A 182 -15.00 2.62 25.37
N GLY A 183 -16.04 2.28 24.61
CA GLY A 183 -17.13 1.41 25.05
C GLY A 183 -16.73 -0.04 25.33
N ILE A 184 -15.58 -0.50 24.82
CA ILE A 184 -14.97 -1.80 25.18
C ILE A 184 -13.81 -1.63 26.18
N ASP A 185 -13.73 -0.48 26.84
CA ASP A 185 -12.76 -0.10 27.86
C ASP A 185 -11.28 -0.14 27.41
N VAL A 186 -10.96 0.32 26.21
CA VAL A 186 -9.55 0.53 25.82
C VAL A 186 -8.99 1.74 26.61
N PRO A 187 -7.99 1.56 27.47
CA PRO A 187 -7.53 2.63 28.38
C PRO A 187 -6.68 3.71 27.68
N ASN A 188 -6.02 3.39 26.57
CA ASN A 188 -5.22 4.34 25.81
C ASN A 188 -5.54 4.22 24.32
N VAL A 189 -6.52 5.01 23.89
CA VAL A 189 -7.00 5.05 22.50
C VAL A 189 -5.90 5.53 21.55
N GLU A 190 -5.09 6.51 21.96
CA GLU A 190 -3.97 6.98 21.12
C GLU A 190 -2.99 5.85 20.81
N ARG A 191 -2.53 5.12 21.83
CA ARG A 191 -1.65 3.95 21.66
C ARG A 191 -2.30 2.90 20.76
N PHE A 192 -3.62 2.69 20.90
CA PHE A 192 -4.36 1.77 20.05
C PHE A 192 -4.23 2.16 18.58
N PHE A 193 -4.52 3.42 18.24
CA PHE A 193 -4.39 3.92 16.87
C PHE A 193 -2.94 4.00 16.40
N HIS A 194 -1.97 4.15 17.30
CA HIS A 194 -0.56 4.07 16.92
C HIS A 194 -0.16 2.66 16.48
N VAL A 195 -0.67 1.63 17.16
CA VAL A 195 -0.33 0.23 16.87
C VAL A 195 -1.17 -0.35 15.73
N PHE A 196 -2.45 0.01 15.66
CA PHE A 196 -3.39 -0.53 14.68
C PHE A 196 -4.33 0.54 14.08
N PRO A 197 -3.80 1.48 13.27
CA PRO A 197 -4.62 2.47 12.55
C PRO A 197 -5.72 1.88 11.66
N GLU A 198 -5.49 0.70 11.11
CA GLU A 198 -6.35 0.07 10.11
C GLU A 198 -7.75 -0.27 10.64
N ILE A 199 -7.94 -0.25 11.97
CA ILE A 199 -9.24 -0.35 12.64
C ILE A 199 -10.27 0.67 12.10
N LEU A 200 -9.81 1.83 11.60
CA LEU A 200 -10.65 2.85 10.99
C LEU A 200 -11.44 2.30 9.80
N GLY A 201 -10.83 1.41 9.01
CA GLY A 201 -11.46 0.77 7.85
C GLY A 201 -12.34 -0.44 8.19
N ILE A 202 -12.39 -0.88 9.44
CA ILE A 202 -13.14 -2.08 9.84
C ILE A 202 -14.53 -1.71 10.34
N SER A 203 -15.58 -2.28 9.75
CA SER A 203 -16.96 -2.05 10.19
C SER A 203 -17.21 -2.48 11.64
N ILE A 204 -17.82 -1.60 12.43
CA ILE A 204 -18.19 -1.89 13.83
C ILE A 204 -19.27 -2.96 13.89
N ASP A 205 -20.34 -2.78 13.13
CA ASP A 205 -21.55 -3.61 13.26
C ASP A 205 -21.41 -4.95 12.53
N SER A 206 -20.73 -4.97 11.39
CA SER A 206 -20.61 -6.19 10.57
C SER A 206 -19.34 -7.00 10.84
N LYS A 207 -18.35 -6.46 11.58
CA LYS A 207 -17.10 -7.17 11.87
C LYS A 207 -16.70 -7.11 13.34
N LEU A 208 -16.50 -5.93 13.93
CA LEU A 208 -15.94 -5.83 15.29
C LEU A 208 -16.85 -6.43 16.37
N LYS A 209 -18.15 -6.07 16.37
CA LYS A 209 -19.11 -6.65 17.33
C LYS A 209 -19.24 -8.18 17.14
N PRO A 210 -19.50 -8.71 15.93
CA PRO A 210 -19.51 -10.17 15.71
C PRO A 210 -18.22 -10.88 16.14
N LEU A 211 -17.05 -10.24 15.98
CA LEU A 211 -15.78 -10.81 16.39
C LEU A 211 -15.66 -10.92 17.92
N LEU A 212 -16.06 -9.88 18.66
CA LEU A 212 -16.10 -9.91 20.12
C LEU A 212 -17.09 -10.96 20.62
N ASP A 213 -18.27 -11.06 19.99
CA ASP A 213 -19.26 -12.09 20.30
C ASP A 213 -18.73 -13.50 20.02
N GLU A 214 -17.96 -13.67 18.95
CA GLU A 214 -17.28 -14.94 18.67
C GLU A 214 -16.31 -15.31 19.79
N PHE A 215 -15.48 -14.37 20.26
CA PHE A 215 -14.54 -14.64 21.34
C PHE A 215 -15.24 -15.10 22.62
N ILE A 216 -16.38 -14.50 22.95
CA ILE A 216 -17.21 -14.93 24.09
C ILE A 216 -17.78 -16.34 23.81
N ARG A 217 -18.32 -16.57 22.61
CA ARG A 217 -18.93 -17.85 22.22
C ARG A 217 -17.95 -19.03 22.26
N ILE A 218 -16.68 -18.80 21.94
CA ILE A 218 -15.63 -19.84 22.01
C ILE A 218 -15.08 -20.06 23.42
N GLY A 219 -15.53 -19.26 24.41
CA GLY A 219 -15.32 -19.50 25.84
C GLY A 219 -14.40 -18.52 26.55
N PHE A 220 -14.01 -17.40 25.92
CA PHE A 220 -13.21 -16.38 26.60
C PHE A 220 -14.07 -15.40 27.39
N SER A 221 -13.62 -15.08 28.60
CA SER A 221 -14.23 -14.03 29.41
C SER A 221 -13.99 -12.63 28.81
N LYS A 222 -14.82 -11.66 29.19
CA LYS A 222 -14.65 -10.26 28.75
C LYS A 222 -13.31 -9.70 29.22
N GLU A 223 -12.86 -10.11 30.40
CA GLU A 223 -11.60 -9.70 31.02
C GLU A 223 -10.40 -10.24 30.23
N GLU A 224 -10.43 -11.51 29.80
CA GLU A 224 -9.38 -12.08 28.94
C GLU A 224 -9.32 -11.37 27.59
N ILE A 225 -10.47 -11.13 26.96
CA ILE A 225 -10.56 -10.42 25.68
C ILE A 225 -9.98 -9.01 25.82
N LYS A 226 -10.39 -8.27 26.86
CA LYS A 226 -9.90 -6.91 27.14
C LYS A 226 -8.39 -6.90 27.38
N LYS A 227 -7.87 -7.87 28.15
CA LYS A 227 -6.43 -8.02 28.40
C LYS A 227 -5.66 -8.22 27.10
N GLU A 228 -6.15 -9.07 26.20
CA GLU A 228 -5.48 -9.32 24.92
C GLU A 228 -5.60 -8.14 23.95
N ILE A 229 -6.74 -7.43 23.90
CA ILE A 229 -6.87 -6.20 23.12
C ILE A 229 -5.90 -5.12 23.60
N PHE A 230 -5.74 -4.99 24.93
CA PHE A 230 -4.78 -4.03 25.50
C PHE A 230 -3.32 -4.40 25.20
N ARG A 231 -3.02 -5.70 25.22
CA ARG A 231 -1.69 -6.22 24.90
C ARG A 231 -1.37 -6.04 23.42
N GLU A 232 -2.31 -6.40 22.55
CA GLU A 232 -2.14 -6.42 21.10
C GLU A 232 -3.44 -5.98 20.39
N PRO A 233 -3.58 -4.68 20.06
CA PRO A 233 -4.72 -4.13 19.34
C PRO A 233 -5.09 -4.88 18.04
N ARG A 234 -4.11 -5.50 17.37
CA ARG A 234 -4.30 -6.21 16.10
C ARG A 234 -5.18 -7.46 16.23
N VAL A 235 -5.49 -7.92 17.43
CA VAL A 235 -6.49 -9.00 17.64
C VAL A 235 -7.87 -8.63 17.06
N LEU A 236 -8.22 -7.34 17.02
CA LEU A 236 -9.46 -6.86 16.40
C LEU A 236 -9.42 -6.88 14.85
N GLY A 237 -8.25 -7.20 14.28
CA GLY A 237 -8.07 -7.43 12.84
C GLY A 237 -8.32 -8.88 12.42
N LEU A 238 -8.57 -9.80 13.36
CA LEU A 238 -8.88 -11.19 13.06
C LEU A 238 -10.15 -11.32 12.19
N GLU A 239 -10.15 -12.29 11.29
CA GLU A 239 -11.38 -12.67 10.57
C GLU A 239 -12.25 -13.60 11.42
N LEU A 240 -13.56 -13.58 11.18
CA LEU A 240 -14.48 -14.50 11.86
C LEU A 240 -14.06 -15.97 11.61
N GLY A 241 -14.09 -16.78 12.66
CA GLY A 241 -13.65 -18.17 12.66
C GLY A 241 -12.13 -18.35 12.65
N GLU A 242 -11.32 -17.28 12.54
CA GLU A 242 -9.87 -17.40 12.43
C GLU A 242 -9.22 -17.87 13.73
N LEU A 243 -9.60 -17.26 14.86
CA LEU A 243 -9.11 -17.69 16.16
C LEU A 243 -9.53 -19.13 16.46
N SER A 244 -10.80 -19.47 16.18
CA SER A 244 -11.33 -20.84 16.30
C SER A 244 -10.45 -21.88 15.59
N ARG A 245 -10.12 -21.63 14.31
CA ARG A 245 -9.23 -22.50 13.51
C ARG A 245 -7.83 -22.63 14.11
N CYS A 246 -7.28 -21.55 14.66
CA CYS A 246 -5.96 -21.58 15.29
C CYS A 246 -5.99 -22.39 16.59
N LEU A 247 -7.05 -22.27 17.39
CA LEU A 247 -7.24 -23.06 18.61
C LEU A 247 -7.42 -24.56 18.30
N GLU A 248 -8.13 -24.91 17.24
CA GLU A 248 -8.25 -26.30 16.76
C GLU A 248 -6.90 -26.86 16.30
N LEU A 249 -6.10 -26.04 15.61
CA LEU A 249 -4.73 -26.41 15.25
C LEU A 249 -3.91 -26.71 16.52
N ILE A 250 -3.95 -25.84 17.53
CA ILE A 250 -3.22 -26.03 18.80
C ILE A 250 -3.61 -27.35 19.48
N LYS A 251 -4.90 -27.69 19.51
CA LYS A 251 -5.39 -28.95 20.09
C LYS A 251 -4.84 -30.19 19.37
N SER A 252 -4.53 -30.08 18.08
CA SER A 252 -4.09 -31.20 17.24
C SER A 252 -2.57 -31.23 16.97
N LEU A 253 -1.78 -30.32 17.57
CA LEU A 253 -0.34 -30.26 17.39
C LEU A 253 0.33 -31.56 17.82
N LYS A 254 1.13 -32.15 16.92
CA LYS A 254 1.94 -33.34 17.23
C LYS A 254 3.29 -32.92 17.83
N CYS A 255 3.28 -32.45 19.07
CA CYS A 255 4.49 -32.05 19.80
C CYS A 255 4.59 -32.68 21.19
N ARG A 256 5.78 -32.57 21.79
CA ARG A 256 6.01 -32.93 23.18
C ARG A 256 5.27 -31.96 24.09
N GLU A 257 4.77 -32.43 25.24
CA GLU A 257 4.04 -31.60 26.21
C GLU A 257 4.82 -30.33 26.58
N VAL A 258 6.14 -30.41 26.78
CA VAL A 258 6.99 -29.23 27.07
C VAL A 258 6.84 -28.10 26.02
N ILE A 259 6.73 -28.44 24.73
CA ILE A 259 6.55 -27.44 23.67
C ILE A 259 5.13 -26.86 23.73
N LYS A 260 4.15 -27.71 23.99
CA LYS A 260 2.74 -27.32 24.10
C LYS A 260 2.52 -26.39 25.30
N ASP A 261 3.12 -26.72 26.44
CA ASP A 261 3.10 -25.90 27.64
C ASP A 261 3.75 -24.54 27.40
N GLU A 262 4.88 -24.49 26.69
CA GLU A 262 5.52 -23.21 26.35
C GLU A 262 4.66 -22.36 25.41
N ILE A 263 3.99 -22.98 24.42
CA ILE A 263 3.04 -22.27 23.54
C ILE A 263 1.85 -21.71 24.34
N LEU A 264 1.36 -22.47 25.31
CA LEU A 264 0.18 -22.13 26.11
C LEU A 264 0.48 -21.28 27.35
N LYS A 265 1.76 -20.98 27.61
CA LYS A 265 2.25 -20.30 28.82
C LYS A 265 1.56 -18.98 29.11
N GLU A 266 1.21 -18.23 28.07
CA GLU A 266 0.55 -16.93 28.18
C GLU A 266 -0.97 -16.99 28.04
N GLY A 267 -1.53 -18.19 27.89
CA GLY A 267 -2.96 -18.45 27.74
C GLY A 267 -3.39 -18.86 26.33
N LEU A 268 -4.56 -19.51 26.25
CA LEU A 268 -5.09 -20.06 25.01
C LEU A 268 -5.39 -19.00 23.95
N PHE A 269 -5.95 -17.85 24.34
CA PHE A 269 -6.23 -16.76 23.41
C PHE A 269 -4.94 -16.31 22.73
N ARG A 270 -3.91 -16.03 23.54
CA ARG A 270 -2.61 -15.56 23.04
C ARG A 270 -1.98 -16.58 22.11
N ALA A 271 -1.94 -17.85 22.53
CA ALA A 271 -1.42 -18.93 21.71
C ALA A 271 -2.13 -19.01 20.34
N GLY A 272 -3.46 -18.91 20.34
CA GLY A 272 -4.26 -18.89 19.10
C GLY A 272 -3.90 -17.71 18.20
N PHE A 273 -3.71 -16.53 18.77
CA PHE A 273 -3.27 -15.34 18.02
C PHE A 273 -1.84 -15.48 17.49
N GLU A 274 -0.89 -16.02 18.26
CA GLU A 274 0.48 -16.25 17.80
C GLU A 274 0.54 -17.21 16.62
N VAL A 275 -0.25 -18.30 16.67
CA VAL A 275 -0.42 -19.22 15.54
C VAL A 275 -0.91 -18.47 14.29
N LYS A 276 -1.91 -17.60 14.44
CA LYS A 276 -2.40 -16.76 13.33
C LYS A 276 -1.28 -15.89 12.75
N VAL A 277 -0.52 -15.21 13.60
CA VAL A 277 0.59 -14.34 13.16
C VAL A 277 1.62 -15.12 12.36
N ARG A 278 1.97 -16.35 12.79
CA ARG A 278 2.94 -17.19 12.08
C ARG A 278 2.37 -17.70 10.76
N VAL A 279 1.10 -18.12 10.74
CA VAL A 279 0.42 -18.52 9.50
C VAL A 279 0.40 -17.39 8.49
N ASP A 280 0.08 -16.17 8.92
CA ASP A 280 0.06 -15.00 8.03
C ASP A 280 1.45 -14.63 7.53
N CYS A 281 2.48 -14.72 8.39
CA CYS A 281 3.87 -14.55 8.00
C CYS A 281 4.26 -15.54 6.88
N LEU A 282 3.96 -16.82 7.07
CA LEU A 282 4.20 -17.87 6.06
C LEU A 282 3.42 -17.58 4.76
N CYS A 283 2.18 -17.08 4.86
CA CYS A 283 1.38 -16.73 3.69
C CYS A 283 1.96 -15.53 2.93
N ARG A 284 2.52 -14.53 3.63
CA ARG A 284 3.23 -13.40 3.00
C ARG A 284 4.43 -13.85 2.18
N HIS A 285 5.03 -14.99 2.53
CA HIS A 285 6.16 -15.59 1.81
C HIS A 285 5.73 -16.64 0.78
N GLY A 286 4.46 -16.62 0.35
CA GLY A 286 4.00 -17.38 -0.81
C GLY A 286 3.36 -18.73 -0.49
N LEU A 287 3.31 -19.15 0.79
CA LEU A 287 2.55 -20.34 1.14
C LEU A 287 1.04 -20.08 1.10
N ILE A 288 0.29 -21.02 0.52
CA ILE A 288 -1.16 -21.01 0.69
C ILE A 288 -1.50 -21.32 2.14
N ARG A 289 -2.62 -20.78 2.62
CA ARG A 289 -3.04 -20.92 4.03
C ARG A 289 -3.04 -22.36 4.52
N ARG A 290 -3.50 -23.31 3.72
CA ARG A 290 -3.49 -24.75 4.05
C ARG A 290 -2.08 -25.29 4.33
N GLU A 291 -1.10 -24.93 3.49
CA GLU A 291 0.29 -25.37 3.69
C GLU A 291 0.94 -24.65 4.87
N ALA A 292 0.64 -23.37 5.09
CA ALA A 292 1.09 -22.65 6.28
C ALA A 292 0.61 -23.31 7.59
N PHE A 293 -0.67 -23.69 7.67
CA PHE A 293 -1.20 -24.46 8.81
C PHE A 293 -0.47 -25.80 8.97
N LYS A 294 -0.16 -26.49 7.88
CA LYS A 294 0.55 -27.78 7.89
C LYS A 294 2.00 -27.64 8.34
N VAL A 295 2.68 -26.54 8.01
CA VAL A 295 4.02 -26.23 8.53
C VAL A 295 3.97 -26.07 10.04
N VAL A 296 3.07 -25.22 10.55
CA VAL A 296 2.90 -25.02 12.00
C VAL A 296 2.50 -26.33 12.70
N TRP A 297 1.67 -27.15 12.06
CA TRP A 297 1.27 -28.46 12.59
C TRP A 297 2.45 -29.45 12.71
N LYS A 298 3.35 -29.47 11.72
CA LYS A 298 4.51 -30.36 11.69
C LYS A 298 5.68 -29.87 12.55
N GLU A 299 5.89 -28.56 12.60
CA GLU A 299 6.92 -27.92 13.44
C GLU A 299 6.29 -26.85 14.34
N PRO A 300 5.68 -27.24 15.47
CA PRO A 300 4.99 -26.31 16.36
C PRO A 300 5.92 -25.28 17.01
N ARG A 301 7.24 -25.52 17.05
CA ARG A 301 8.20 -24.55 17.60
C ARG A 301 8.27 -23.26 16.80
N VAL A 302 7.78 -23.24 15.55
CA VAL A 302 7.69 -22.00 14.77
C VAL A 302 6.86 -20.92 15.47
N VAL A 303 5.88 -21.33 16.30
CA VAL A 303 5.06 -20.41 17.10
C VAL A 303 5.88 -19.68 18.17
N LEU A 304 6.95 -20.32 18.66
CA LEU A 304 7.82 -19.79 19.71
C LEU A 304 8.94 -18.87 19.18
N TYR A 305 9.16 -18.85 17.86
CA TYR A 305 10.14 -17.96 17.25
C TYR A 305 9.55 -16.57 17.05
N GLU A 306 10.40 -15.56 17.17
CA GLU A 306 10.06 -14.21 16.72
C GLU A 306 9.75 -14.21 15.22
N VAL A 307 8.81 -13.35 14.80
CA VAL A 307 8.36 -13.31 13.41
C VAL A 307 9.55 -13.11 12.46
N ASP A 308 10.47 -12.20 12.79
CA ASP A 308 11.67 -11.90 11.99
C ASP A 308 12.59 -13.12 11.82
N GLU A 309 12.64 -14.04 12.79
CA GLU A 309 13.42 -15.27 12.67
C GLU A 309 12.74 -16.29 11.76
N VAL A 310 11.42 -16.34 11.78
CA VAL A 310 10.64 -17.15 10.84
C VAL A 310 10.85 -16.63 9.42
N GLU A 311 10.79 -15.32 9.21
CA GLU A 311 11.01 -14.69 7.89
C GLU A 311 12.39 -15.05 7.34
N LYS A 312 13.46 -14.90 8.14
CA LYS A 312 14.81 -15.30 7.74
C LYS A 312 14.88 -16.77 7.31
N LYS A 313 14.27 -17.69 8.08
CA LYS A 313 14.33 -19.12 7.76
C LYS A 313 13.59 -19.47 6.46
N VAL A 314 12.54 -18.73 6.12
CA VAL A 314 11.78 -18.93 4.87
C VAL A 314 12.53 -18.37 3.65
N GLU A 315 13.38 -17.35 3.81
CA GLU A 315 14.18 -16.79 2.71
C GLU A 315 15.38 -17.67 2.28
N PHE A 316 15.78 -18.66 3.09
CA PHE A 316 16.94 -19.52 2.83
C PHE A 316 16.60 -20.91 2.24
N GLU A 317 15.33 -21.22 2.00
CA GLU A 317 14.88 -22.45 1.30
C GLU A 317 14.42 -22.17 -0.15
#